data_AF-A0A5B8VIP6-F1
#
_entry.id   AF-A0A5B8VIP6-F1
#
_cell.length_a   1.000
_cell.length_b   1.000
_cell.length_c   1.000
_cell.angle_alpha   90.00
_cell.angle_beta   90.00
_cell.angle_gamma   90.00
#
_symmetry.space_group_name_H-M   'P 1'
#
loop_
_entity.id
_entity.type
_entity.pdbx_description
1 polymer ?
#
loop_
_entity_poly.entity_id
_entity_poly.type
_entity_poly.pdbx_seq_one_letter_code
_entity_poly.pdbx_strand_id
1 'polypeptide(L)' 'MLSYAGLAFQLLAGIGLATYAGSWVDKWIKTGFPLFIWLLPLIVIIGMIIKAVKDTSNKQ' A
#
# COMPACT_ATOMS: atom_id res chain seq x y z
N MET A 1 22.45 7.22 1.97
CA MET A 1 21.72 6.44 3.00
C MET A 1 20.30 6.94 3.26
N LEU A 2 20.01 8.26 3.27
CA LEU A 2 18.64 8.77 3.46
C LEU A 2 17.61 8.27 2.42
N SER A 3 18.02 8.03 1.17
CA SER A 3 17.09 7.61 0.10
C SER A 3 16.44 6.24 0.35
N TYR A 4 17.19 5.27 0.90
CA TYR A 4 16.62 3.96 1.27
C TYR A 4 15.69 4.05 2.48
N ALA A 5 16.03 4.88 3.47
CA ALA A 5 15.17 5.12 4.62
C ALA A 5 13.86 5.81 4.23
N GLY A 6 13.90 6.76 3.28
CA GLY A 6 12.70 7.40 2.73
C GLY A 6 11.78 6.43 2.00
N LEU A 7 12.34 5.54 1.17
CA LEU A 7 11.58 4.50 0.48
C LEU A 7 10.97 3.48 1.45
N ALA A 8 11.74 3.05 2.45
CA ALA A 8 11.26 2.14 3.49
C ALA A 8 10.13 2.78 4.32
N PHE A 9 10.25 4.06 4.67
CA PHE A 9 9.20 4.81 5.36
C PHE A 9 7.95 4.98 4.50
N GLN A 10 8.11 5.25 3.20
CA GLN A 10 6.99 5.35 2.27
C GLN A 10 6.24 4.02 2.10
N LEU A 11 6.97 2.90 2.08
CA LEU A 11 6.37 1.55 2.11
C LEU A 11 5.63 1.29 3.43
N LEU A 12 6.28 1.53 4.57
CA LEU A 12 5.68 1.34 5.89
C LEU A 12 4.44 2.20 6.10
N ALA A 13 4.50 3.48 5.75
CA ALA A 13 3.37 4.40 5.81
C ALA A 13 2.25 3.97 4.84
N GLY A 14 2.59 3.58 3.62
CA GLY A 14 1.62 3.10 2.64
C GLY A 14 0.87 1.85 3.11
N ILE A 15 1.60 0.86 3.62
CA ILE A 15 1.02 -0.39 4.13
C ILE A 15 0.23 -0.14 5.43
N GLY A 16 0.77 0.67 6.34
CA GLY A 16 0.09 1.03 7.59
C GLY A 16 -1.22 1.76 7.36
N LEU A 17 -1.24 2.72 6.42
CA LEU A 17 -2.47 3.43 6.04
C LEU A 17 -3.46 2.52 5.31
N ALA A 18 -2.98 1.65 4.42
CA ALA A 18 -3.84 0.72 3.68
C ALA A 18 -4.51 -0.31 4.60
N THR A 19 -3.77 -0.86 5.56
CA THR A 19 -4.29 -1.82 6.54
C THR A 19 -5.23 -1.13 7.53
N TYR A 20 -4.90 0.08 8.00
CA TYR A 20 -5.79 0.84 8.87
C TYR A 20 -7.11 1.19 8.17
N ALA A 21 -7.04 1.73 6.94
CA ALA A 21 -8.20 2.04 6.13
C ALA A 21 -9.04 0.79 5.82
N GLY A 22 -8.39 -0.33 5.47
CA GLY A 22 -9.08 -1.60 5.22
C GLY A 22 -9.77 -2.15 6.47
N SER A 23 -9.15 -2.01 7.64
CA SER A 23 -9.76 -2.42 8.91
C SER A 23 -10.99 -1.58 9.26
N TRP A 24 -10.94 -0.27 8.94
CA TRP A 24 -12.04 0.64 9.20
C TRP A 24 -13.21 0.37 8.24
N VAL A 25 -12.91 0.17 6.96
CA VAL A 25 -13.90 -0.17 5.92
C VAL A 25 -14.53 -1.55 6.18
N ASP A 26 -13.74 -2.58 6.51
CA ASP A 26 -14.27 -3.91 6.86
C ASP A 26 -15.21 -3.84 8.06
N LYS A 27 -14.86 -3.08 9.10
CA LYS A 27 -15.73 -2.87 10.27
C LYS A 27 -17.00 -2.09 9.93
N TRP A 28 -16.90 -1.12 9.03
CA TRP A 28 -18.03 -0.28 8.64
C TRP A 28 -19.04 -1.05 7.77
N ILE A 29 -18.55 -1.90 6.87
CA ILE A 29 -19.36 -2.75 5.99
C ILE A 29 -19.96 -3.94 6.76
N LYS A 30 -19.47 -4.25 7.97
CA LYS A 30 -19.82 -5.48 8.74
C LYS A 30 -19.72 -6.73 7.87
N THR A 31 -18.80 -6.73 6.92
CA THR A 31 -18.48 -7.92 6.14
C THR A 31 -17.98 -8.94 7.16
N GLY A 32 -18.68 -10.07 7.32
CA GLY A 32 -18.26 -11.15 8.22
C GLY A 32 -16.92 -11.78 7.84
N PHE A 33 -16.24 -11.23 6.83
CA PHE A 33 -14.96 -11.63 6.31
C PHE A 33 -14.07 -10.40 6.10
N PRO A 34 -12.86 -10.36 6.66
CA PRO A 34 -11.95 -9.20 6.57
C PRO A 34 -11.28 -9.12 5.19
N LEU A 35 -12.06 -8.80 4.16
CA LEU A 35 -11.59 -8.76 2.76
C LEU A 35 -10.77 -7.51 2.49
N PHE A 36 -11.24 -6.34 2.92
CA PHE A 36 -10.60 -5.07 2.58
C PHE A 36 -9.25 -4.90 3.27
N ILE A 37 -9.08 -5.43 4.48
CA ILE A 37 -7.79 -5.43 5.18
C ILE A 37 -6.71 -6.20 4.41
N TRP A 38 -7.10 -7.17 3.59
CA TRP A 38 -6.21 -8.00 2.78
C TRP A 38 -6.04 -7.47 1.36
N LEU A 39 -7.14 -7.01 0.74
CA LEU A 39 -7.17 -6.52 -0.63
C LEU A 39 -6.45 -5.18 -0.79
N LEU A 40 -6.64 -4.24 0.16
CA LEU A 40 -6.02 -2.92 0.11
C LEU A 40 -4.49 -2.94 0.14
N PRO A 41 -3.81 -3.64 1.07
CA PRO A 41 -2.35 -3.69 1.05
C PRO A 41 -1.83 -4.36 -0.23
N LEU A 42 -2.54 -5.34 -0.78
CA LEU A 42 -2.22 -5.96 -2.07
C LEU A 42 -2.26 -4.93 -3.22
N ILE A 43 -3.31 -4.10 -3.27
CA ILE A 43 -3.43 -3.02 -4.25
C ILE A 43 -2.32 -1.99 -4.08
N VAL A 44 -1.96 -1.63 -2.85
CA VAL A 44 -0.85 -0.69 -2.58
C VAL A 44 0.47 -1.26 -3.07
N ILE A 45 0.77 -2.53 -2.81
CA ILE A 45 1.98 -3.19 -3.30
C ILE A 45 2.00 -3.17 -4.84
N ILE A 46 0.91 -3.55 -5.51
CA ILE A 46 0.81 -3.52 -6.97
C ILE A 46 1.02 -2.10 -7.50
N GLY A 47 0.35 -1.11 -6.91
CA GLY A 47 0.49 0.29 -7.29
C GLY A 47 1.91 0.83 -7.11
N MET A 48 2.60 0.41 -6.05
CA MET A 48 4.00 0.75 -5.82
C MET A 48 4.94 0.09 -6.83
N ILE A 49 4.71 -1.17 -7.19
CA ILE A 49 5.48 -1.87 -8.23
C ILE A 49 5.28 -1.15 -9.58
N ILE A 50 4.02 -0.85 -9.95
CA ILE A 50 3.72 -0.13 -11.20
C ILE A 50 4.40 1.24 -11.20
N LYS A 51 4.33 1.99 -10.10
CA LYS A 51 5.03 3.28 -9.97
C LYS A 51 6.54 3.11 -10.09
N ALA A 52 7.13 2.13 -9.42
CA ALA A 52 8.57 1.88 -9.49
C ALA A 52 9.03 1.50 -10.91
N VAL A 53 8.26 0.68 -11.62
CA VAL A 53 8.51 0.33 -13.03
C VAL A 53 8.37 1.57 -13.91
N LYS A 54 7.32 2.39 -13.72
CA LYS A 54 7.10 3.61 -14.50
C LYS A 54 8.17 4.67 -14.24
N ASP A 55 8.57 4.89 -12.99
CA ASP A 55 9.64 5.82 -12.62
C ASP A 55 11.00 5.37 -13.16
N THR A 56 11.22 4.05 -13.26
CA THR A 56 12.43 3.48 -13.88
C THR A 56 12.39 3.61 -15.41
N SER A 57 11.23 3.42 -16.03
CA SER A 57 11.04 3.56 -17.47
C SER A 57 11.06 5.00 -17.97
N ASN A 58 10.71 5.99 -17.13
CA ASN A 58 10.66 7.41 -17.49
C ASN A 58 11.98 8.15 -17.21
N LYS A 59 13.04 7.41 -16.83
CA LYS A 59 14.41 7.90 -16.67
C LYS A 59 15.35 7.49 -17.82
N GLN A 60 14.78 7.05 -18.93
CA GLN A 60 15.47 6.85 -20.21
C GLN A 60 15.12 8.01 -21.14
#